data_AF-A0A7U9RA96-F1
#
_entry.id   AF-A0A7U9RA96-F1
#
_cell.length_a   1.000
_cell.length_b   1.000
_cell.length_c   1.000
_cell.angle_alpha   90.00
_cell.angle_beta   90.00
_cell.angle_gamma   90.00
#
_symmetry.space_group_name_H-M   'P 1'
#
loop_
_entity.id
_entity.type
_entity.pdbx_description
1 polymer ?
#
loop_
_entity_poly.entity_id
_entity_poly.type
_entity_poly.pdbx_seq_one_letter_code
_entity_poly.pdbx_strand_id
1 'polypeptide(L)'
;MTLDFGGRTISPQEHNNVYIQEAQNLEKKAYIPLAGDISIDEAIDGYKRFFKTPFKSGYKEYEDFVLICGLTRDKKRIEDALNFIYNELKTWEDWRFGEPNGFWDMFKDLEQRAWEPDELERIAAAEIIKHKLEKLPVRKTLF
;
A
#
# COMPACT_ATOMS: atom_id res chain seq x y z
N MET A 1 -28.79 17.91 13.12
CA MET A 1 -27.49 17.83 12.43
C MET A 1 -27.79 17.42 11.00
N THR A 2 -27.72 18.37 10.06
CA THR A 2 -28.05 18.13 8.65
C THR A 2 -26.77 17.71 7.95
N LEU A 3 -26.78 16.58 7.26
CA LEU A 3 -25.66 16.17 6.41
C LEU A 3 -25.56 17.18 5.27
N ASP A 4 -24.51 18.01 5.28
CA ASP A 4 -24.18 18.92 4.19
C ASP A 4 -23.53 18.12 3.07
N PHE A 5 -24.32 17.75 2.06
CA PHE A 5 -23.83 17.08 0.86
C PHE A 5 -23.28 18.13 -0.11
N GLY A 6 -22.23 18.85 0.31
CA GLY A 6 -21.53 19.85 -0.48
C GLY A 6 -20.65 19.25 -1.58
N GLY A 7 -21.27 18.56 -2.54
CA GLY A 7 -20.61 18.18 -3.79
C GLY A 7 -20.61 19.36 -4.77
N ARG A 8 -19.56 19.48 -5.60
CA ARG A 8 -19.58 20.43 -6.73
C ARG A 8 -20.76 20.07 -7.64
N THR A 9 -21.74 20.97 -7.80
CA THR A 9 -22.82 20.77 -8.77
C THR A 9 -22.23 20.82 -10.18
N ILE A 10 -22.33 19.71 -10.91
CA ILE A 10 -21.85 19.63 -12.31
C ILE A 10 -23.07 19.66 -13.22
N SER A 11 -23.06 20.52 -14.23
CA SER A 11 -24.11 20.58 -15.24
C SER A 11 -24.08 19.30 -16.11
N PRO A 12 -25.23 18.71 -16.50
CA PRO A 12 -25.24 17.46 -17.29
C PRO A 12 -24.40 17.53 -18.57
N GLN A 13 -24.28 18.71 -19.19
CA GLN A 13 -23.50 18.95 -20.40
C GLN A 13 -21.99 18.89 -20.16
N GLU A 14 -21.54 19.16 -18.93
CA GLU A 14 -20.12 19.19 -18.56
C GLU A 14 -19.65 17.92 -17.82
N HIS A 15 -20.57 17.01 -17.46
CA HIS A 15 -20.28 15.79 -16.69
C HIS A 15 -19.09 15.01 -17.25
N ASN A 16 -19.10 14.69 -18.55
CA ASN A 16 -18.03 13.92 -19.18
C ASN A 16 -16.67 14.60 -19.07
N ASN A 17 -16.62 15.92 -19.29
CA ASN A 17 -15.37 16.69 -19.22
C ASN A 17 -14.84 16.74 -17.79
N VAL A 18 -15.70 16.95 -16.80
CA VAL A 18 -15.31 16.94 -15.40
C VAL A 18 -14.83 15.56 -14.97
N TYR A 19 -15.51 14.48 -15.38
CA TYR A 19 -15.04 13.12 -15.07
C TYR A 19 -13.67 12.80 -15.68
N ILE A 20 -13.42 13.20 -16.93
CA ILE A 20 -12.10 13.04 -17.56
C ILE A 20 -11.04 13.83 -16.81
N GLN A 21 -11.34 15.08 -16.43
CA GLN A 21 -10.41 15.93 -15.70
C GLN A 21 -10.09 15.36 -14.31
N GLU A 22 -11.09 14.86 -13.59
CA GLU A 22 -10.89 14.23 -12.28
C GLU A 22 -10.11 12.92 -12.41
N ALA A 23 -10.35 12.12 -13.44
CA ALA A 23 -9.56 10.92 -13.72
C ALA A 23 -8.08 11.26 -13.97
N GLN A 24 -7.80 12.30 -14.77
CA GLN A 24 -6.44 12.79 -15.00
C GLN A 24 -5.79 13.36 -13.73
N ASN A 25 -6.58 14.02 -12.87
CA ASN A 25 -6.09 14.52 -11.58
C ASN A 25 -5.75 13.37 -10.63
N LEU A 26 -6.58 12.31 -10.61
CA LEU A 26 -6.33 11.10 -9.83
C LEU A 26 -5.05 10.40 -10.30
N GLU A 27 -4.87 10.26 -11.62
CA GLU A 27 -3.65 9.67 -12.19
C GLU A 27 -2.38 10.43 -11.78
N LYS A 28 -2.42 11.77 -11.79
CA LYS A 28 -1.29 12.62 -11.36
C LYS A 28 -1.02 12.55 -9.86
N LYS A 29 -2.05 12.33 -9.04
CA LYS A 29 -1.95 12.28 -7.58
C LYS A 29 -1.65 10.88 -7.04
N ALA A 30 -1.82 9.85 -7.86
CA ALA A 30 -1.61 8.48 -7.45
C ALA A 30 -0.15 8.28 -7.02
N TYR A 31 0.06 7.72 -5.83
CA TYR A 31 1.40 7.43 -5.32
C TYR A 31 2.09 6.34 -6.12
N ILE A 32 1.31 5.42 -6.68
CA ILE A 32 1.73 4.31 -7.52
C ILE A 32 1.08 4.51 -8.90
N PRO A 33 1.83 4.42 -10.01
CA PRO A 33 1.27 4.60 -11.35
C PRO A 33 0.01 3.76 -11.58
N LEU A 34 -1.02 4.35 -12.21
CA LEU A 34 -2.30 3.67 -12.47
C LEU A 34 -2.35 2.92 -13.81
N ALA A 35 -1.29 2.94 -14.61
CA ALA A 35 -1.19 2.17 -15.84
C ALA A 35 0.25 1.72 -16.10
N GLY A 36 0.41 0.70 -16.93
CA GLY A 36 1.71 0.14 -17.30
C GLY A 36 2.27 -0.86 -16.29
N ASP A 37 3.35 -1.52 -16.69
CA ASP A 37 4.17 -2.33 -15.78
C ASP A 37 4.84 -1.42 -14.75
N ILE A 38 5.18 -1.98 -13.60
CA ILE A 38 5.71 -1.24 -12.47
C ILE A 38 7.01 -1.87 -11.98
N SER A 39 8.04 -1.07 -11.73
CA SER A 39 9.23 -1.55 -11.05
C SER A 39 9.01 -1.65 -9.54
N ILE A 40 9.70 -2.59 -8.90
CA ILE A 40 9.65 -2.74 -7.44
C ILE A 40 10.10 -1.46 -6.72
N ASP A 41 11.05 -0.72 -7.31
CA ASP A 41 11.51 0.57 -6.81
C ASP A 41 10.43 1.65 -6.88
N GLU A 42 9.65 1.72 -7.98
CA GLU A 42 8.52 2.66 -8.08
C GLU A 42 7.43 2.37 -7.06
N ALA A 43 7.16 1.09 -6.78
CA ALA A 43 6.21 0.68 -5.75
C ALA A 43 6.71 1.14 -4.37
N ILE A 44 7.96 0.82 -4.02
CA ILE A 44 8.61 1.23 -2.77
C ILE A 44 8.56 2.75 -2.58
N ASP A 45 8.89 3.51 -3.62
CA ASP A 45 8.85 4.97 -3.57
C ASP A 45 7.43 5.53 -3.47
N GLY A 46 6.44 4.82 -4.04
CA GLY A 46 5.03 5.10 -3.84
C GLY A 46 4.63 5.03 -2.36
N TYR A 47 4.99 3.95 -1.67
CA TYR A 47 4.76 3.83 -0.22
C TYR A 47 5.47 4.92 0.58
N LYS A 48 6.74 5.22 0.27
CA LYS A 48 7.46 6.34 0.92
C LYS A 48 6.77 7.69 0.72
N ARG A 49 6.19 7.94 -0.47
CA ARG A 49 5.39 9.16 -0.71
C ARG A 49 4.09 9.14 0.10
N PHE A 50 3.41 7.99 0.17
CA PHE A 50 2.21 7.81 0.98
C PHE A 50 2.49 8.14 2.46
N PHE A 51 3.59 7.64 3.04
CA PHE A 51 3.93 7.87 4.46
C PHE A 51 4.25 9.32 4.82
N LYS A 52 4.53 10.18 3.84
CA LYS A 52 4.71 11.63 4.06
C LYS A 52 3.37 12.37 4.22
N THR A 53 2.25 11.69 4.02
CA THR A 53 0.92 12.27 4.17
C THR A 53 0.57 12.42 5.66
N PRO A 54 0.05 13.58 6.11
CA PRO A 54 -0.15 13.86 7.53
C PRO A 54 -1.26 13.03 8.18
N PHE A 55 -2.27 12.60 7.41
CA PHE A 55 -3.39 11.81 7.91
C PHE A 55 -3.33 10.40 7.33
N LYS A 56 -3.10 9.44 8.21
CA LYS A 56 -2.92 8.02 7.86
C LYS A 56 -4.06 7.23 8.50
N SER A 57 -4.76 6.42 7.70
CA SER A 57 -5.98 5.71 8.11
C SER A 57 -5.75 4.35 8.74
N GLY A 58 -4.55 3.78 8.62
CA GLY A 58 -4.23 2.46 9.15
C GLY A 58 -2.74 2.15 9.11
N TYR A 59 -2.36 1.06 9.77
CA TYR A 59 -0.98 0.57 9.80
C TYR A 59 -0.68 -0.47 8.71
N LYS A 60 -1.68 -0.91 7.93
CA LYS A 60 -1.51 -2.02 6.97
C LYS A 60 -0.57 -1.67 5.83
N GLU A 61 -0.58 -0.42 5.38
CA GLU A 61 0.34 0.07 4.36
C GLU A 61 1.81 -0.02 4.82
N TYR A 62 2.07 0.02 6.12
CA TYR A 62 3.41 -0.19 6.67
C TYR A 62 3.82 -1.67 6.64
N GLU A 63 2.90 -2.61 6.90
CA GLU A 63 3.16 -4.04 6.71
C GLU A 63 3.47 -4.33 5.25
N ASP A 64 2.63 -3.86 4.33
CA ASP A 64 2.79 -4.08 2.89
C ASP A 64 4.15 -3.57 2.40
N PHE A 65 4.57 -2.39 2.86
CA PHE A 65 5.87 -1.82 2.52
C PHE A 65 7.04 -2.74 2.90
N VAL A 66 7.00 -3.36 4.08
CA VAL A 66 8.02 -4.31 4.51
C VAL A 66 8.00 -5.58 3.66
N LEU A 67 6.82 -6.12 3.36
CA LEU A 67 6.69 -7.33 2.55
C LEU A 67 7.16 -7.10 1.10
N ILE A 68 6.88 -5.93 0.53
CA ILE A 68 7.40 -5.51 -0.78
C ILE A 68 8.92 -5.42 -0.76
N CYS A 69 9.51 -4.85 0.29
CA CYS A 69 10.96 -4.89 0.48
C CYS A 69 11.47 -6.33 0.63
N GLY A 70 10.73 -7.22 1.29
CA GLY A 70 11.02 -8.66 1.37
C GLY A 70 11.18 -9.32 0.01
N LEU A 71 10.26 -9.03 -0.92
CA LEU A 71 10.31 -9.56 -2.30
C LEU A 71 11.59 -9.17 -3.06
N THR A 72 12.25 -8.06 -2.70
CA THR A 72 13.51 -7.65 -3.36
C THR A 72 14.68 -8.58 -3.05
N ARG A 73 14.58 -9.40 -1.97
CA ARG A 73 15.68 -10.22 -1.43
C ARG A 73 16.93 -9.41 -1.02
N ASP A 74 16.83 -8.08 -1.01
CA ASP A 74 17.90 -7.18 -0.59
C ASP A 74 17.86 -7.01 0.93
N LYS A 75 18.82 -7.64 1.59
CA LYS A 75 18.97 -7.61 3.05
C LYS A 75 18.92 -6.19 3.62
N LYS A 76 19.62 -5.24 3.00
CA LYS A 76 19.71 -3.87 3.52
C LYS A 76 18.35 -3.19 3.43
N ARG A 77 17.62 -3.39 2.33
CA ARG A 77 16.28 -2.81 2.15
C ARG A 77 15.28 -3.36 3.17
N ILE A 78 15.34 -4.66 3.44
CA ILE A 78 14.47 -5.31 4.43
C ILE A 78 14.76 -4.74 5.83
N GLU A 79 16.04 -4.68 6.22
CA GLU A 79 16.45 -4.12 7.53
C GLU A 79 16.05 -2.64 7.67
N ASP A 80 16.28 -1.82 6.64
CA ASP A 80 15.89 -0.41 6.64
C ASP A 80 14.37 -0.24 6.77
N ALA A 81 13.59 -1.08 6.08
CA ALA A 81 12.13 -1.05 6.15
C ALA A 81 11.61 -1.45 7.54
N LEU A 82 12.12 -2.54 8.11
CA LEU A 82 11.79 -3.00 9.46
C LEU A 82 12.12 -1.93 10.52
N ASN A 83 13.30 -1.31 10.42
CA ASN A 83 13.69 -0.23 11.32
C ASN A 83 12.78 1.00 11.20
N PHE A 84 12.40 1.37 9.97
CA PHE A 84 11.48 2.48 9.74
C PHE A 84 10.12 2.22 10.37
N ILE A 85 9.49 1.07 10.06
CA ILE A 85 8.14 0.78 10.54
C ILE A 85 8.11 0.56 12.05
N TYR A 86 9.16 0.01 12.66
CA TYR A 86 9.26 -0.12 14.11
C TYR A 86 9.15 1.24 14.78
N ASN A 87 9.89 2.23 14.27
CA ASN A 87 9.89 3.57 14.83
C ASN A 87 8.56 4.31 14.64
N GLU A 88 7.89 4.09 13.52
CA GLU A 88 6.58 4.70 13.23
C GLU A 88 5.45 4.04 14.03
N LEU A 89 5.45 2.71 14.14
CA LEU A 89 4.33 1.95 14.67
C LEU A 89 4.40 1.67 16.17
N LYS A 90 5.58 1.69 16.80
CA LYS A 90 5.72 1.44 18.25
C LYS A 90 4.95 2.45 19.11
N THR A 91 4.69 3.65 18.59
CA THR A 91 3.90 4.70 19.24
C THR A 91 2.53 4.88 18.60
N TRP A 92 2.14 4.00 17.67
CA TRP A 92 0.88 4.12 16.96
C TRP A 92 -0.28 3.70 17.84
N GLU A 93 -1.30 4.56 17.91
CA GLU A 93 -2.49 4.32 18.71
C GLU A 93 -3.47 3.41 17.93
N ASP A 94 -3.33 2.10 18.14
CA ASP A 94 -4.30 1.09 17.71
C ASP A 94 -4.63 0.18 18.90
N TRP A 95 -5.93 -0.11 19.11
CA TRP A 95 -6.37 -0.91 20.23
C TRP A 95 -5.72 -2.31 20.25
N ARG A 96 -5.37 -2.87 19.08
CA ARG A 96 -4.67 -4.15 18.94
C ARG A 96 -3.24 -4.09 19.45
N PHE A 97 -2.58 -2.94 19.32
CA PHE A 97 -1.21 -2.76 19.82
C PHE A 97 -1.18 -2.58 21.35
N GLY A 98 -2.30 -2.15 21.93
CA GLY A 98 -2.48 -2.03 23.37
C GLY A 98 -2.74 -3.36 24.10
N GLU A 99 -3.03 -4.45 23.39
CA GLU A 99 -3.10 -5.78 23.98
C GLU A 99 -1.71 -6.25 24.47
N PRO A 100 -1.62 -7.14 25.48
CA PRO A 100 -0.34 -7.67 25.93
C PRO A 100 0.46 -8.26 24.76
N ASN A 101 1.63 -7.69 24.51
CA ASN A 101 2.52 -8.01 23.39
C ASN A 101 1.96 -7.75 21.98
N GLY A 102 0.79 -7.12 21.81
CA GLY A 102 0.13 -7.01 20.50
C GLY A 102 0.99 -6.39 19.39
N PHE A 103 1.66 -5.26 19.67
CA PHE A 103 2.62 -4.68 18.73
C PHE A 103 3.82 -5.61 18.45
N TRP A 104 4.38 -6.23 19.49
CA TRP A 104 5.56 -7.08 19.37
C TRP A 104 5.29 -8.37 18.60
N ASP A 105 4.15 -9.00 18.84
CA ASP A 105 3.72 -10.21 18.14
C ASP A 105 3.48 -9.91 16.66
N MET A 106 2.81 -8.79 16.35
CA MET A 106 2.65 -8.32 14.97
C MET A 106 4.00 -8.04 14.30
N PHE A 107 4.88 -7.28 14.96
CA PHE A 107 6.18 -6.91 14.39
C PHE A 107 7.06 -8.14 14.12
N LYS A 108 7.06 -9.11 15.04
CA LYS A 108 7.83 -10.35 14.91
C LYS A 108 7.30 -11.26 13.79
N ASP A 109 5.98 -11.38 13.66
CA ASP A 109 5.36 -12.08 12.52
C ASP A 109 5.78 -11.43 11.20
N LEU A 110 5.68 -10.10 11.12
CA LEU A 110 6.04 -9.35 9.93
C LEU A 110 7.53 -9.50 9.58
N GLU A 111 8.42 -9.39 10.57
CA GLU A 111 9.86 -9.62 10.39
C GLU A 111 10.12 -11.01 9.81
N GLN A 112 9.55 -12.06 10.42
CA GLN A 112 9.72 -13.43 9.93
C GLN A 112 9.27 -13.56 8.47
N ARG A 113 8.11 -13.01 8.12
CA ARG A 113 7.56 -13.09 6.75
C ARG A 113 8.39 -12.28 5.74
N ALA A 114 8.96 -11.15 6.14
CA ALA A 114 9.79 -10.32 5.28
C ALA A 114 11.06 -11.04 4.80
N TRP A 115 11.56 -11.99 5.60
CA TRP A 115 12.74 -12.80 5.30
C TRP A 115 12.45 -14.07 4.48
N GLU A 116 11.19 -14.30 4.09
CA GLU A 116 10.75 -15.50 3.36
C GLU A 116 10.21 -15.13 1.96
N PRO A 117 11.03 -14.61 1.04
CA PRO A 117 10.57 -14.08 -0.25
C PRO A 117 9.87 -15.12 -1.14
N ASP A 118 10.31 -16.38 -1.10
CA ASP A 118 9.69 -17.47 -1.87
C ASP A 118 8.25 -17.73 -1.40
N GLU A 119 8.00 -17.63 -0.09
CA GLU A 119 6.66 -17.76 0.48
C GLU A 119 5.79 -16.55 0.13
N LEU A 120 6.36 -15.34 0.10
CA LEU A 120 5.65 -14.14 -0.37
C LEU A 120 5.22 -14.26 -1.84
N GLU A 121 6.10 -14.76 -2.72
CA GLU A 121 5.78 -15.03 -4.12
C GLU A 121 4.66 -16.08 -4.23
N ARG A 122 4.71 -17.15 -3.42
CA ARG A 122 3.68 -18.19 -3.37
C ARG A 122 2.33 -17.63 -2.91
N ILE A 123 2.31 -16.80 -1.87
CA ILE A 123 1.09 -16.13 -1.38
C ILE A 123 0.53 -15.22 -2.47
N ALA A 124 1.36 -14.42 -3.13
CA ALA A 124 0.91 -13.53 -4.21
C ALA A 124 0.26 -14.33 -5.35
N ALA A 125 0.88 -15.43 -5.78
CA ALA A 125 0.31 -16.33 -6.79
C ALA A 125 -1.03 -16.94 -6.33
N ALA A 126 -1.13 -17.37 -5.08
CA ALA A 126 -2.37 -17.93 -4.53
C ALA A 126 -3.50 -16.89 -4.44
N GLU A 127 -3.20 -15.65 -4.07
CA GLU A 127 -4.18 -14.57 -3.99
C GLU A 127 -4.72 -14.17 -5.38
N ILE A 128 -3.88 -14.20 -6.43
CA ILE A 128 -4.32 -14.01 -7.82
C ILE A 128 -5.40 -15.03 -8.20
N ILE A 129 -5.17 -16.31 -7.87
CA ILE A 129 -6.10 -17.40 -8.17
C ILE A 129 -7.38 -17.25 -7.35
N LYS A 130 -7.25 -17.07 -6.02
CA LYS A 130 -8.36 -16.94 -5.07
C LYS A 130 -9.32 -15.81 -5.45
N HIS A 131 -8.77 -14.67 -5.85
CA HIS A 131 -9.54 -13.50 -6.27
C HIS A 131 -9.92 -13.50 -7.75
N LYS A 132 -9.62 -14.58 -8.49
CA LYS A 132 -9.96 -14.76 -9.92
C LYS A 132 -9.41 -13.64 -10.79
N LEU A 133 -8.23 -13.14 -10.47
CA LEU A 133 -7.57 -12.03 -11.15
C LEU A 133 -6.82 -12.47 -12.41
N GLU A 134 -6.79 -13.78 -12.71
CA GLU A 134 -6.14 -14.38 -13.87
C GLU A 134 -6.61 -13.80 -15.22
N LYS A 135 -7.86 -13.30 -15.27
CA LYS A 135 -8.46 -12.70 -16.47
C LYS A 135 -8.26 -11.20 -16.55
N LEU A 136 -7.77 -10.57 -15.48
CA LEU A 136 -7.42 -9.17 -15.49
C LEU A 136 -5.99 -9.02 -16.02
N PRO A 137 -5.68 -7.90 -16.69
CA PRO A 137 -4.30 -7.59 -17.01
C PRO A 137 -3.52 -7.39 -15.70
N VAL A 138 -2.86 -8.45 -15.25
CA VAL A 138 -1.91 -8.40 -14.13
C VAL A 138 -0.68 -7.67 -14.64
N ARG A 139 -0.37 -6.53 -14.04
CA ARG A 139 0.86 -5.79 -14.34
C ARG A 139 2.05 -6.64 -13.94
N LYS A 140 3.08 -6.61 -14.77
CA LYS A 140 4.33 -7.25 -14.37
C LYS A 140 5.03 -6.33 -13.39
N THR A 141 5.43 -6.91 -12.25
CA THR A 141 6.40 -6.27 -11.37
C THR A 141 7.78 -6.56 -11.92
N LEU A 142 8.53 -5.49 -12.19
CA LEU A 142 9.90 -5.57 -12.67
C LEU A 142 10.86 -5.43 -11.48
N PHE A 143 11.72 -6.43 -11.29
CA PHE A 143 12.71 -6.48 -10.22
C PHE A 143 14.08 -6.01 -10.71
#